data_AF-A0A2D6PS32-F1
#
_entry.id   AF-A0A2D6PS32-F1
#
_cell.length_a   1.000
_cell.length_b   1.000
_cell.length_c   1.000
_cell.angle_alpha   90.00
_cell.angle_beta   90.00
_cell.angle_gamma   90.00
#
_symmetry.space_group_name_H-M   'P 1'
#
loop_
_entity.id
_entity.type
_entity.pdbx_description
1 polymer ?
#
loop_
_entity_poly.entity_id
_entity_poly.type
_entity_poly.pdbx_seq_one_letter_code
_entity_poly.pdbx_strand_id
1 'polypeptide(L)'
;MTIAAVLVGAGLLGCQREEPRQDQPTVDTTSLHRVTILASEPFYRERSEPEETFVGVLEETPGRLGPNTRNLPFRLQTATERLGVYATGPQIKTLKKFTGAKVTVIAKRIDLTSEGFTKELWIAAIARSR
;
A
#
# COMPACT_ATOMS: atom_id res chain seq x y z
N MET A 1 -39.34 -60.88 50.89
CA MET A 1 -39.97 -59.57 51.14
C MET A 1 -39.03 -58.50 50.61
N THR A 2 -39.34 -57.94 49.43
CA THR A 2 -39.98 -56.62 49.25
C THR A 2 -38.89 -55.51 49.26
N ILE A 3 -38.36 -55.12 48.09
CA ILE A 3 -38.76 -53.94 47.25
C ILE A 3 -38.27 -52.64 47.92
N ALA A 4 -37.18 -52.02 47.46
CA ALA A 4 -37.01 -51.10 46.30
C ALA A 4 -36.83 -49.66 46.83
N ALA A 5 -35.69 -49.01 46.55
CA ALA A 5 -35.47 -48.05 45.44
C ALA A 5 -35.77 -46.61 45.92
N VAL A 6 -34.99 -45.57 45.62
CA VAL A 6 -34.81 -44.92 44.31
C VAL A 6 -33.90 -43.69 44.52
N LEU A 7 -32.82 -43.61 43.71
CA LEU A 7 -32.33 -42.46 42.90
C LEU A 7 -31.93 -41.11 43.58
N VAL A 8 -31.06 -40.23 43.05
CA VAL A 8 -30.40 -40.02 41.74
C VAL A 8 -29.01 -39.40 42.01
N GLY A 9 -28.01 -39.76 41.21
CA GLY A 9 -26.77 -38.99 41.08
C GLY A 9 -26.04 -39.34 39.79
N ALA A 10 -26.50 -38.78 38.67
CA ALA A 10 -25.80 -38.73 37.39
C ALA A 10 -24.38 -38.13 37.57
N GLY A 11 -23.34 -38.42 36.82
CA GLY A 11 -23.14 -39.21 35.61
C GLY A 11 -21.75 -38.85 35.07
N LEU A 12 -21.08 -39.85 34.47
CA LEU A 12 -20.13 -39.81 33.34
C LEU A 12 -19.04 -38.69 33.30
N LEU A 13 -17.76 -39.03 33.36
CA LEU A 13 -16.90 -39.53 32.25
C LEU A 13 -16.13 -38.38 31.57
N GLY A 14 -14.81 -38.55 31.49
CA GLY A 14 -14.00 -37.99 30.40
C GLY A 14 -13.59 -36.52 30.53
N CYS A 15 -12.28 -36.29 30.51
CA CYS A 15 -11.59 -35.72 29.35
C CYS A 15 -10.27 -35.12 29.82
N GLN A 16 -9.18 -35.69 29.30
CA GLN A 16 -7.87 -35.05 29.34
C GLN A 16 -8.02 -33.66 28.76
N ARG A 17 -7.53 -32.66 29.48
CA ARG A 17 -7.52 -31.28 29.02
C ARG A 17 -6.40 -31.18 27.99
N GLU A 18 -6.76 -31.27 26.72
CA GLU A 18 -5.90 -30.84 25.61
C GLU A 18 -5.58 -29.36 25.83
N GLU A 19 -4.31 -29.10 26.10
CA GLU A 19 -3.75 -27.76 26.15
C GLU A 19 -3.93 -27.12 24.76
N PRO A 20 -4.51 -25.92 24.66
CA PRO A 20 -4.73 -25.30 23.36
C PRO A 20 -3.36 -25.05 22.72
N ARG A 21 -3.07 -25.81 21.66
CA ARG A 21 -1.98 -25.56 20.73
C ARG A 21 -2.17 -24.11 20.27
N GLN A 22 -1.32 -23.21 20.75
CA GLN A 22 -1.29 -21.84 20.27
C GLN A 22 -0.98 -21.91 18.77
N ASP A 23 -2.01 -21.77 17.95
CA ASP A 23 -1.87 -21.40 16.56
C ASP A 23 -1.07 -20.09 16.55
N GLN A 24 0.23 -20.23 16.32
CA GLN A 24 1.07 -19.10 16.01
C GLN A 24 0.41 -18.40 14.82
N PRO A 25 0.17 -17.07 14.87
CA PRO A 25 -0.20 -16.37 13.67
C PRO A 25 0.96 -16.57 12.71
N THR A 26 0.72 -17.29 11.62
CA THR A 26 1.63 -17.37 10.49
C THR A 26 1.81 -15.93 10.02
N VAL A 27 2.86 -15.27 10.49
CA VAL A 27 3.27 -13.98 9.99
C VAL A 27 3.72 -14.28 8.57
N ASP A 28 2.81 -14.09 7.64
CA ASP A 28 3.06 -14.18 6.21
C ASP A 28 4.01 -13.03 5.86
N THR A 29 5.30 -13.29 6.11
CA THR A 29 6.38 -12.30 6.04
C THR A 29 6.81 -12.16 4.60
N THR A 30 5.85 -11.88 3.71
CA THR A 30 6.19 -11.30 2.42
C THR A 30 5.86 -9.83 2.43
N SER A 31 6.55 -9.12 3.33
CA SER A 31 6.71 -7.68 3.25
C SER A 31 7.36 -7.36 1.91
N LEU A 32 6.55 -6.99 0.91
CA LEU A 32 7.04 -6.37 -0.31
C LEU A 32 7.90 -5.18 0.12
N HIS A 33 9.19 -5.20 -0.25
CA HIS A 33 10.16 -4.19 0.16
C HIS A 33 9.67 -2.82 -0.32
N ARG A 34 9.09 -2.05 0.60
CA ARG A 34 8.52 -0.73 0.34
C ARG A 34 9.64 0.29 0.47
N VAL A 35 9.82 1.10 -0.57
CA VAL A 35 10.82 2.16 -0.63
C VAL A 35 10.15 3.51 -0.41
N THR A 36 10.69 4.30 0.52
CA THR A 36 10.27 5.69 0.75
C THR A 36 10.76 6.60 -0.37
N ILE A 37 9.87 7.48 -0.87
CA ILE A 37 10.15 8.42 -1.97
C ILE A 37 10.05 9.88 -1.48
N LEU A 38 8.87 10.33 -1.04
CA LEU A 38 8.65 11.70 -0.54
C LEU A 38 8.13 11.77 0.91
N ALA A 39 7.83 10.64 1.57
CA ALA A 39 7.12 10.67 2.87
C ALA A 39 7.83 11.48 3.96
N SER A 40 9.18 11.55 3.89
CA SER A 40 10.00 12.29 4.86
C SER A 40 10.18 13.77 4.53
N GLU A 41 9.76 14.22 3.34
CA GLU A 41 9.99 15.60 2.88
C GLU A 41 9.03 16.58 3.57
N PRO A 42 9.51 17.73 4.09
CA PRO A 42 8.65 18.71 4.78
C PRO A 42 7.47 19.16 3.91
N PHE A 43 7.73 19.53 2.65
CA PHE A 43 6.71 19.98 1.72
C PHE A 43 5.64 18.93 1.44
N TYR A 44 5.98 17.64 1.54
CA TYR A 44 5.01 16.56 1.35
C TYR A 44 4.09 16.42 2.57
N ARG A 45 4.67 16.56 3.77
CA ARG A 45 3.94 16.45 5.05
C ARG A 45 3.01 17.63 5.30
N GLU A 46 3.37 18.82 4.83
CA GLU A 46 2.60 20.05 4.97
C GLU A 46 1.34 20.10 4.08
N ARG A 47 1.28 19.29 3.02
CA ARG A 47 0.10 19.18 2.14
C ARG A 47 -1.08 18.51 2.85
N SER A 48 -2.27 19.08 2.72
CA SER A 48 -3.50 18.57 3.35
C SER A 48 -4.19 17.45 2.58
N GLU A 49 -3.80 17.19 1.32
CA GLU A 49 -4.37 16.11 0.53
C GLU A 49 -4.18 14.75 1.21
N PRO A 50 -5.19 13.87 1.17
CA PRO A 50 -5.08 12.55 1.77
C PRO A 50 -4.08 11.69 1.01
N GLU A 51 -3.43 10.79 1.74
CA GLU A 51 -2.69 9.69 1.11
C GLU A 51 -3.66 8.62 0.64
N GLU A 52 -3.53 8.25 -0.64
CA GLU A 52 -4.32 7.21 -1.29
C GLU A 52 -3.39 6.12 -1.82
N THR A 53 -3.92 4.90 -1.94
CA THR A 53 -3.18 3.77 -2.54
C THR A 53 -3.56 3.63 -4.01
N PHE A 54 -2.55 3.58 -4.87
CA PHE A 54 -2.72 3.36 -6.30
C PHE A 54 -1.98 2.11 -6.74
N VAL A 55 -2.60 1.34 -7.64
CA VAL A 55 -1.99 0.17 -8.28
C VAL A 55 -1.96 0.40 -9.78
N GLY A 56 -0.80 0.20 -10.38
CA GLY A 56 -0.60 0.47 -11.80
C GLY A 56 0.78 0.10 -12.29
N VAL A 57 1.10 0.45 -13.54
CA VAL A 57 2.44 0.31 -14.11
C VAL A 57 3.11 1.68 -14.08
N LEU A 58 4.32 1.75 -13.53
CA LEU A 58 5.11 2.97 -13.58
C LEU A 58 5.83 3.04 -14.94
N GLU A 59 5.61 4.11 -15.68
CA GLU A 59 6.18 4.31 -17.02
C GLU A 59 7.05 5.56 -17.04
N GLU A 60 8.14 5.51 -17.80
CA GLU A 60 8.88 6.72 -18.16
C GLU A 60 8.12 7.50 -19.24
N THR A 61 8.17 8.82 -19.15
CA THR A 61 7.59 9.71 -20.14
C THR A 61 8.70 10.35 -20.97
N PRO A 62 8.50 10.54 -22.29
CA PRO A 62 9.38 11.39 -23.06
C PRO A 62 9.31 12.79 -22.47
N GLY A 63 10.47 13.39 -22.17
CA GLY A 63 10.52 14.71 -21.58
C GLY A 63 9.75 15.72 -22.43
N ARG A 64 8.86 16.50 -21.81
CA ARG A 64 8.15 17.54 -22.55
C ARG A 64 9.08 18.73 -22.76
N LEU A 65 9.25 19.10 -24.03
CA LEU A 65 9.99 20.29 -24.43
C LEU A 65 9.00 21.42 -24.73
N GLY A 66 9.21 22.59 -24.13
CA GLY A 66 8.41 23.78 -24.38
C GLY A 66 8.52 24.82 -23.25
N PRO A 67 8.32 26.12 -23.56
CA PRO A 67 8.26 27.16 -22.53
C PRO A 67 7.15 26.84 -21.51
N ASN A 68 7.40 27.15 -20.24
CA ASN A 68 6.46 26.93 -19.12
C ASN A 68 5.98 25.48 -18.91
N THR A 69 6.68 24.48 -19.45
CA THR A 69 6.29 23.08 -19.26
C THR A 69 7.02 22.47 -18.08
N ARG A 70 6.27 22.02 -17.06
CA ARG A 70 6.82 21.16 -15.99
C ARG A 70 7.09 19.78 -16.57
N ASN A 71 8.34 19.34 -16.50
CA ASN A 71 8.72 18.01 -16.94
C ASN A 71 8.42 16.99 -15.82
N LEU A 72 7.43 16.14 -16.03
CA LEU A 72 7.11 15.01 -15.16
C LEU A 72 7.69 13.74 -15.80
N PRO A 73 8.85 13.24 -15.35
CA PRO A 73 9.63 12.20 -16.04
C PRO A 73 9.02 10.80 -15.94
N PHE A 74 7.97 10.63 -15.13
CA PHE A 74 7.23 9.38 -15.03
C PHE A 74 5.73 9.64 -15.06
N ARG A 75 5.00 8.58 -15.36
CA ARG A 75 3.55 8.49 -15.14
C ARG A 75 3.19 7.15 -14.53
N LEU A 76 2.16 7.12 -13.70
CA LEU A 76 1.54 5.89 -13.25
C LEU A 76 0.32 5.61 -14.15
N GLN A 77 0.36 4.50 -14.87
CA GLN A 77 -0.77 3.96 -15.62
C GLN A 77 -1.57 3.04 -14.70
N THR A 78 -2.72 3.48 -14.22
CA THR A 78 -3.66 2.63 -13.49
C THR A 78 -4.65 1.98 -14.48
N ALA A 79 -5.63 1.22 -13.98
CA ALA A 79 -6.70 0.68 -14.82
C ALA A 79 -7.61 1.78 -15.43
N THR A 80 -7.73 2.93 -14.77
CA THR A 80 -8.71 3.97 -15.11
C THR A 80 -8.09 5.27 -15.61
N GLU A 81 -6.81 5.53 -15.33
CA GLU A 81 -6.20 6.84 -15.57
C GLU A 81 -4.68 6.78 -15.77
N ARG A 82 -4.15 7.90 -16.27
CA ARG A 82 -2.71 8.17 -16.43
C ARG A 82 -2.35 9.38 -15.59
N LEU A 83 -1.53 9.18 -14.57
CA LEU A 83 -1.18 10.22 -13.61
C LEU A 83 0.29 10.59 -13.73
N GLY A 84 0.58 11.85 -14.03
CA GLY A 84 1.96 12.36 -14.04
C GLY A 84 2.55 12.32 -12.64
N VAL A 85 3.76 11.79 -12.49
CA VAL A 85 4.40 11.62 -11.18
C VAL A 85 5.42 12.73 -10.97
N TYR A 86 5.28 13.44 -9.85
CA TYR A 86 6.26 14.41 -9.41
C TYR A 86 7.49 13.69 -8.86
N ALA A 87 8.68 14.08 -9.34
CA ALA A 87 9.95 13.55 -8.87
C ALA A 87 11.07 14.58 -9.08
N THR A 88 11.97 14.69 -8.11
CA THR A 88 13.21 15.48 -8.24
C THR A 88 14.42 14.54 -8.41
N GLY A 89 15.60 15.09 -8.70
CA GLY A 89 16.80 14.33 -9.07
C GLY A 89 17.04 13.03 -8.26
N PRO A 90 17.05 13.07 -6.92
CA PRO A 90 17.18 11.86 -6.09
C PRO A 90 16.04 10.86 -6.29
N GLN A 91 14.78 11.31 -6.27
CA GLN A 91 13.61 10.44 -6.45
C GLN A 91 13.58 9.83 -7.85
N ILE A 92 14.01 10.56 -8.88
CA ILE A 92 14.09 10.04 -10.26
C ILE A 92 14.99 8.79 -10.31
N LYS A 93 16.17 8.83 -9.69
CA LYS A 93 17.08 7.67 -9.66
C LYS A 93 16.44 6.44 -9.00
N THR A 94 15.65 6.66 -7.95
CA THR A 94 14.95 5.58 -7.25
C THR A 94 13.78 5.04 -8.07
N LEU A 95 12.94 5.90 -8.62
CA LEU A 95 11.76 5.53 -9.41
C LEU A 95 12.11 4.80 -10.70
N LYS A 96 13.25 5.11 -11.35
CA LYS A 96 13.74 4.39 -12.53
C LYS A 96 13.86 2.86 -12.32
N LYS A 97 14.11 2.40 -11.09
CA LYS A 97 14.22 0.96 -10.76
C LYS A 97 12.87 0.22 -10.81
N PHE A 98 11.78 0.97 -10.88
CA PHE A 98 10.41 0.47 -10.93
C PHE A 98 9.75 0.69 -12.30
N THR A 99 10.41 1.37 -13.25
CA THR A 99 9.88 1.57 -14.60
C THR A 99 9.54 0.24 -15.26
N GLY A 100 8.37 0.15 -15.89
CA GLY A 100 7.84 -1.05 -16.55
C GLY A 100 7.25 -2.09 -15.59
N ALA A 101 7.43 -1.93 -14.27
CA ALA A 101 6.88 -2.86 -13.29
C ALA A 101 5.46 -2.44 -12.87
N LYS A 102 4.63 -3.44 -12.57
CA LYS A 102 3.41 -3.22 -11.79
C LYS A 102 3.80 -2.89 -10.35
N VAL A 103 3.27 -1.80 -9.82
CA VAL A 103 3.62 -1.24 -8.52
C VAL A 103 2.36 -0.92 -7.72
N THR A 104 2.51 -0.96 -6.41
CA THR A 104 1.59 -0.33 -5.45
C THR A 104 2.29 0.89 -4.89
N VAL A 105 1.64 2.05 -4.97
CA VAL A 105 2.16 3.31 -4.41
C VAL A 105 1.19 3.88 -3.40
N ILE A 106 1.75 4.49 -2.35
CA ILE A 106 1.02 5.40 -1.47
C ILE A 106 1.39 6.80 -1.90
N ALA A 107 0.40 7.63 -2.21
CA ALA A 107 0.64 8.94 -2.80
C ALA A 107 -0.46 9.94 -2.48
N LYS A 108 -0.14 11.24 -2.58
CA LYS A 108 -1.13 12.32 -2.59
C LYS A 108 -1.42 12.72 -4.02
N ARG A 109 -2.69 12.93 -4.35
CA ARG A 109 -3.12 13.51 -5.63
C ARG A 109 -3.19 15.03 -5.48
N ILE A 110 -2.25 15.72 -6.09
CA ILE A 110 -2.12 17.17 -5.99
C ILE A 110 -2.81 17.80 -7.21
N ASP A 111 -3.79 18.67 -6.95
CA ASP A 111 -4.40 19.49 -7.99
C ASP A 111 -3.71 20.84 -8.05
N LEU A 112 -3.00 21.10 -9.16
CA LEU A 112 -2.29 22.35 -9.43
C LEU A 112 -2.95 23.15 -10.56
N THR A 113 -4.21 22.86 -10.91
CA THR A 113 -4.91 23.52 -12.02
C THR A 113 -5.12 25.01 -11.80
N SER A 114 -5.31 25.45 -10.55
CA SER A 114 -5.36 26.88 -10.20
C SER A 114 -4.04 27.62 -10.44
N GLU A 115 -2.93 26.89 -10.52
CA GLU A 115 -1.58 27.42 -10.77
C GLU A 115 -1.18 27.31 -12.25
N GLY A 116 -2.10 26.88 -13.12
CA GLY A 116 -1.85 26.68 -14.55
C GLY A 116 -1.16 25.35 -14.90
N PHE A 117 -1.07 24.41 -13.95
CA PHE A 117 -0.51 23.08 -14.16
C PHE A 117 -1.59 21.98 -14.19
N THR A 118 -1.18 20.72 -14.35
CA THR A 118 -2.09 19.57 -14.31
C THR A 118 -2.11 18.93 -12.93
N LYS A 119 -3.03 17.98 -12.74
CA LYS A 119 -2.98 17.09 -11.57
C LYS A 119 -1.69 16.26 -11.58
N GLU A 120 -1.07 16.13 -10.43
CA GLU A 120 0.17 15.38 -10.22
C GLU A 120 0.00 14.33 -9.12
N LEU A 121 0.78 13.25 -9.21
CA LEU A 121 0.89 12.23 -8.18
C LEU A 121 2.20 12.43 -7.41
N TRP A 122 2.11 12.67 -6.11
CA TRP A 122 3.26 12.83 -5.23
C TRP A 122 3.41 11.55 -4.39
N ILE A 123 4.39 10.71 -4.72
CA ILE A 123 4.54 9.37 -4.14
C ILE A 123 5.23 9.47 -2.77
N ALA A 124 4.56 9.06 -1.70
CA ALA A 124 5.17 8.84 -0.39
C ALA A 124 6.07 7.59 -0.41
N ALA A 125 5.53 6.48 -0.92
CA ALA A 125 6.21 5.19 -0.93
C ALA A 125 5.78 4.32 -2.10
N ILE A 126 6.67 3.41 -2.52
CA ILE A 126 6.47 2.51 -3.66
C ILE A 126 6.93 1.09 -3.32
N ALA A 127 6.20 0.09 -3.83
CA ALA A 127 6.58 -1.31 -3.79
C ALA A 127 6.21 -1.99 -5.11
N ARG A 128 6.93 -3.04 -5.50
CA ARG A 128 6.50 -3.89 -6.63
C ARG A 128 5.23 -4.65 -6.22
N SER A 129 4.26 -4.71 -7.12
CA SER A 129 3.12 -5.62 -6.98
C SER A 129 3.57 -7.02 -7.39
N ARG A 130 3.00 -8.05 -6.76
CA ARG A 130 3.01 -9.40 -7.35
C ARG A 130 2.06 -9.47 -8.55
#